data_AF-E7F508-F1
#
_entry.id   AF-E7F508-F1
#
_cell.length_a   1.000
_cell.length_b   1.000
_cell.length_c   1.000
_cell.angle_alpha   90.00
_cell.angle_beta   90.00
_cell.angle_gamma   90.00
#
_symmetry.space_group_name_H-M   'P 1'
#
loop_
_entity.id
_entity.type
_entity.pdbx_description
1 polymer ?
#
loop_
_entity_poly.entity_id
_entity_poly.type
_entity_poly.pdbx_seq_one_letter_code
_entity_poly.pdbx_strand_id
1 'polypeptide(L)'
;MASSGSGKSDSEVPTNILSGSLQQRKRLLSVCDACKSKMQLVADLLLLSSETRPVVNTEGQPVAETFEKCRDTVIARTKELSIIVHDIQSQLNMGKFLEVGDRLVEMGDLVVSLTEYSAHAAYLAAVEIPGSQAAVSGLVDRYKVTRCRHEVEQTCNILRLTAVGDLTPPLLLEVSQNILKNLTMLTDASSLASDKSKDKFAKEQFKASVKCMSTSATALLACVRELKACPSELTRNRCVLFSGPLIQAVHALVGFATEPQFLGKAASITPDGKGVQTAVLGGAMSVVSACVLLTQGLRDISQHPESSQQMPVYRERLRNSACAVSDGCTLLSQALRERSSPRTLPPVNSHSVN
;
A
#
# COMPACT_ATOMS: atom_id res chain seq x y z
N MET A 1 -40.96 16.90 -58.92
CA MET A 1 -40.20 17.73 -57.97
C MET A 1 -40.06 16.95 -56.67
N ALA A 2 -38.83 16.90 -56.16
CA ALA A 2 -38.25 16.03 -55.13
C ALA A 2 -39.18 15.43 -54.06
N SER A 3 -39.16 14.09 -53.94
CA SER A 3 -39.45 13.39 -52.67
C SER A 3 -38.14 12.84 -52.11
N SER A 4 -37.83 13.36 -50.93
CA SER A 4 -36.67 13.14 -50.08
C SER A 4 -36.71 11.75 -49.41
N GLY A 5 -35.66 10.95 -49.63
CA GLY A 5 -35.33 9.80 -48.79
C GLY A 5 -34.28 10.19 -47.76
N SER A 6 -34.69 10.31 -46.48
CA SER A 6 -33.77 10.41 -45.35
C SER A 6 -33.29 9.01 -44.96
N GLY A 7 -32.04 8.70 -45.27
CA GLY A 7 -31.30 7.59 -44.67
C GLY A 7 -30.64 8.07 -43.38
N LYS A 8 -31.23 7.74 -42.22
CA LYS A 8 -30.54 7.74 -40.94
C LYS A 8 -29.73 6.44 -40.85
N SER A 9 -28.42 6.53 -41.05
CA SER A 9 -27.49 5.49 -40.62
C SER A 9 -27.19 5.71 -39.15
N ASP A 10 -27.89 5.00 -38.28
CA ASP A 10 -27.44 4.79 -36.91
C ASP A 10 -26.11 4.02 -36.98
N SER A 11 -25.03 4.71 -36.59
CA SER A 11 -23.73 4.08 -36.41
C SER A 11 -23.80 3.17 -35.20
N GLU A 12 -24.04 1.88 -35.44
CA GLU A 12 -23.87 0.82 -34.45
C GLU A 12 -22.41 0.82 -33.99
N VAL A 13 -22.16 1.40 -32.82
CA VAL A 13 -20.89 1.21 -32.11
C VAL A 13 -20.78 -0.30 -31.81
N PRO A 14 -19.70 -0.98 -32.23
CA PRO A 14 -19.58 -2.42 -32.04
C PRO A 14 -19.69 -2.75 -30.54
N THR A 15 -20.68 -3.55 -30.17
CA THR A 15 -20.95 -4.03 -28.81
C THR A 15 -19.71 -4.64 -28.12
N ASN A 16 -18.77 -5.18 -28.91
CA ASN A 16 -17.48 -5.68 -28.41
C ASN A 16 -16.60 -4.57 -27.78
N ILE A 17 -16.59 -3.35 -28.31
CA ILE A 17 -15.76 -2.24 -27.79
C ILE A 17 -16.30 -1.76 -26.44
N LEU A 18 -17.62 -1.68 -26.29
CA LEU A 18 -18.28 -1.36 -25.02
C LEU A 18 -17.97 -2.42 -23.94
N SER A 19 -17.94 -3.71 -24.32
CA SER A 19 -17.62 -4.79 -23.39
C SER A 19 -16.16 -4.73 -22.87
N GLY A 20 -15.20 -4.42 -23.75
CA GLY A 20 -13.79 -4.30 -23.39
C GLY A 20 -13.51 -3.13 -22.45
N SER A 21 -14.13 -1.98 -22.72
CA SER A 21 -14.10 -0.80 -21.84
C SER A 21 -14.62 -1.10 -20.43
N LEU A 22 -15.73 -1.84 -20.32
CA LEU A 22 -16.30 -2.25 -19.03
C LEU A 22 -15.38 -3.18 -18.24
N GLN A 23 -14.73 -4.14 -18.90
CA GLN A 23 -13.80 -5.06 -18.23
C GLN A 23 -12.53 -4.35 -17.76
N GLN A 24 -11.99 -3.44 -18.59
CA GLN A 24 -10.84 -2.60 -18.20
C GLN A 24 -11.17 -1.72 -16.99
N ARG A 25 -12.35 -1.08 -16.98
CA ARG A 25 -12.81 -0.29 -15.84
C ARG A 25 -12.97 -1.14 -14.57
N LYS A 26 -13.56 -2.34 -14.67
CA LYS A 26 -13.68 -3.27 -13.53
C LYS A 26 -12.32 -3.65 -12.95
N ARG A 27 -11.33 -3.94 -13.80
CA ARG A 27 -9.96 -4.21 -13.35
C ARG A 27 -9.39 -2.99 -12.63
N LEU A 28 -9.53 -1.79 -13.18
CA LEU A 28 -9.07 -0.57 -12.52
C LEU A 28 -9.72 -0.35 -11.15
N LEU A 29 -11.00 -0.70 -10.97
CA LEU A 29 -11.65 -0.65 -9.65
C LEU A 29 -10.97 -1.54 -8.62
N SER A 30 -10.67 -2.80 -8.98
CA SER A 30 -9.95 -3.71 -8.07
C SER A 30 -8.56 -3.20 -7.71
N VAL A 31 -7.85 -2.59 -8.68
CA VAL A 31 -6.52 -2.00 -8.45
C VAL A 31 -6.63 -0.78 -7.53
N CYS A 32 -7.65 0.06 -7.69
CA CYS A 32 -7.91 1.20 -6.82
C CYS A 32 -8.11 0.74 -5.37
N ASP A 33 -8.97 -0.26 -5.16
CA ASP A 33 -9.27 -0.77 -3.81
C ASP A 33 -8.01 -1.38 -3.16
N ALA A 34 -7.22 -2.16 -3.91
CA ALA A 34 -5.97 -2.75 -3.43
C ALA A 34 -4.91 -1.69 -3.09
N CYS A 35 -4.65 -0.74 -3.99
CA CYS A 35 -3.65 0.30 -3.78
C CYS A 35 -4.02 1.24 -2.63
N LYS A 36 -5.30 1.63 -2.55
CA LYS A 36 -5.83 2.43 -1.43
C LYS A 36 -5.62 1.72 -0.10
N SER A 37 -6.04 0.46 0.00
CA SER A 37 -5.88 -0.36 1.20
C SER A 37 -4.42 -0.47 1.63
N LYS A 38 -3.52 -0.75 0.67
CA LYS A 38 -2.07 -0.87 0.91
C LYS A 38 -1.47 0.43 1.43
N MET A 39 -1.77 1.58 0.80
CA MET A 39 -1.26 2.89 1.23
C MET A 39 -1.78 3.28 2.61
N GLN A 40 -3.07 3.05 2.89
CA GLN A 40 -3.67 3.35 4.19
C GLN A 40 -3.04 2.50 5.31
N LEU A 41 -2.84 1.20 5.07
CA LEU A 41 -2.18 0.33 6.04
C LEU A 41 -0.80 0.87 6.46
N VAL A 42 0.03 1.26 5.49
CA VAL A 42 1.38 1.73 5.80
C VAL A 42 1.35 3.08 6.51
N ALA A 43 0.43 3.98 6.16
CA ALA A 43 0.23 5.22 6.91
C ALA A 43 -0.20 4.96 8.36
N ASP A 44 -1.15 4.05 8.58
CA ASP A 44 -1.64 3.72 9.92
C ASP A 44 -0.51 3.11 10.78
N LEU A 45 0.27 2.21 10.21
CA LEU A 45 1.33 1.50 10.94
C LEU A 45 2.58 2.35 11.19
N LEU A 46 2.92 3.30 10.30
CA LEU A 46 4.19 4.03 10.38
C LEU A 46 4.04 5.51 10.69
N LEU A 47 3.00 6.19 10.19
CA LEU A 47 2.84 7.63 10.33
C LEU A 47 1.94 8.00 11.50
N LEU A 48 0.90 7.19 11.76
CA LEU A 48 -0.05 7.39 12.85
C LEU A 48 0.27 6.58 14.11
N SER A 49 1.32 5.73 14.05
CA SER A 49 1.80 5.01 15.21
C SER A 49 2.33 5.96 16.29
N SER A 50 1.97 5.69 17.54
CA SER A 50 2.55 6.39 18.70
C SER A 50 3.99 5.96 19.00
N GLU A 51 4.44 4.85 18.43
CA GLU A 51 5.75 4.25 18.72
C GLU A 51 6.81 4.70 17.70
N THR A 52 7.82 5.44 18.18
CA THR A 52 8.97 5.84 17.37
C THR A 52 9.95 4.68 17.22
N ARG A 53 10.03 4.10 16.01
CA ARG A 53 10.87 2.92 15.72
C ARG A 53 11.56 3.03 14.36
N PRO A 54 12.72 2.39 14.18
CA PRO A 54 13.33 2.28 12.87
C PRO A 54 12.49 1.37 11.98
N VAL A 55 12.30 1.75 10.72
CA VAL A 55 11.74 0.87 9.69
C VAL A 55 12.83 -0.05 9.15
N VAL A 56 12.55 -1.36 9.09
CA VAL A 56 13.44 -2.38 8.54
C VAL A 56 12.89 -2.98 7.24
N ASN A 57 13.79 -3.38 6.35
CA ASN A 57 13.49 -4.05 5.09
C ASN A 57 13.16 -5.55 5.29
N THR A 58 12.94 -6.26 4.20
CA THR A 58 12.64 -7.71 4.21
C THR A 58 13.76 -8.56 4.82
N GLU A 59 15.00 -8.10 4.81
CA GLU A 59 16.17 -8.78 5.39
C GLU A 59 16.38 -8.44 6.88
N GLY A 60 15.53 -7.58 7.45
CA GLY A 60 15.64 -7.15 8.85
C GLY A 60 16.71 -6.08 9.06
N GLN A 61 17.23 -5.48 7.98
CA GLN A 61 18.14 -4.34 8.05
C GLN A 61 17.38 -3.02 7.97
N PRO A 62 17.86 -1.94 8.60
CA PRO A 62 17.31 -0.59 8.39
C PRO A 62 17.16 -0.24 6.90
N VAL A 63 16.08 0.42 6.52
CA VAL A 63 15.88 0.85 5.12
C VAL A 63 16.94 1.84 4.63
N ALA A 64 17.57 2.58 5.55
CA ALA A 64 18.82 3.28 5.33
C ALA A 64 19.62 3.36 6.63
N GLU A 65 20.93 3.60 6.52
CA GLU A 65 21.82 3.72 7.68
C GLU A 65 21.86 5.14 8.25
N THR A 66 21.64 6.16 7.41
CA THR A 66 21.77 7.57 7.79
C THR A 66 20.58 8.39 7.35
N PHE A 67 20.36 9.51 8.05
CA PHE A 67 19.28 10.44 7.76
C PHE A 67 19.41 11.02 6.35
N GLU A 68 20.63 11.33 5.91
CA GLU A 68 20.93 11.90 4.60
C GLU A 68 20.58 10.93 3.48
N LYS A 69 20.96 9.64 3.62
CA LYS A 69 20.58 8.59 2.67
C LYS A 69 19.07 8.44 2.57
N CYS A 70 18.36 8.48 3.70
CA CYS A 70 16.90 8.49 3.72
C CYS A 70 16.34 9.71 3.00
N ARG A 71 16.79 10.92 3.36
CA ARG A 71 16.32 12.19 2.77
C ARG A 71 16.48 12.18 1.26
N ASP A 72 17.67 11.84 0.78
CA ASP A 72 17.98 11.89 -0.65
C ASP A 72 17.14 10.86 -1.42
N THR A 73 16.91 9.69 -0.82
CA THR A 73 15.99 8.67 -1.36
C THR A 73 14.55 9.19 -1.42
N VAL A 74 14.03 9.79 -0.33
CA VAL A 74 12.68 10.35 -0.31
C VAL A 74 12.52 11.45 -1.37
N ILE A 75 13.50 12.35 -1.50
CA ILE A 75 13.49 13.41 -2.53
C ILE A 75 13.51 12.82 -3.94
N ALA A 76 14.21 11.71 -4.18
CA ALA A 76 14.15 11.02 -5.46
C ALA A 76 12.75 10.42 -5.71
N ARG A 77 12.15 9.79 -4.70
CA ARG A 77 10.80 9.20 -4.80
C ARG A 77 9.71 10.24 -4.99
N THR A 78 9.81 11.44 -4.40
CA THR A 78 8.80 12.51 -4.63
C THR A 78 8.81 13.00 -6.08
N LYS A 79 9.98 13.03 -6.74
CA LYS A 79 10.09 13.34 -8.17
C LYS A 79 9.47 12.25 -9.03
N GLU A 80 9.80 10.99 -8.73
CA GLU A 80 9.21 9.83 -9.41
C GLU A 80 7.68 9.83 -9.27
N LEU A 81 7.16 10.14 -8.08
CA LEU A 81 5.73 10.20 -7.81
C LEU A 81 5.02 11.26 -8.66
N SER A 82 5.66 12.41 -8.85
CA SER A 82 5.13 13.48 -9.70
C SER A 82 4.99 13.03 -11.16
N ILE A 83 5.93 12.21 -11.65
CA ILE A 83 5.89 11.63 -13.00
C ILE A 83 4.73 10.63 -13.09
N ILE A 84 4.61 9.70 -12.14
CA ILE A 84 3.54 8.70 -12.13
C ILE A 84 2.15 9.36 -12.09
N VAL A 85 1.97 10.38 -11.24
CA VAL A 85 0.69 11.11 -11.12
C VAL A 85 0.33 11.79 -12.45
N HIS A 86 1.30 12.43 -13.10
CA HIS A 86 1.09 13.03 -14.42
C HIS A 86 0.70 11.97 -15.47
N ASP A 87 1.39 10.82 -15.50
CA ASP A 87 1.10 9.73 -16.44
C ASP A 87 -0.30 9.17 -16.25
N ILE A 88 -0.72 8.96 -15.00
CA ILE A 88 -2.07 8.53 -14.64
C ILE A 88 -3.11 9.49 -15.22
N GLN A 89 -2.94 10.81 -15.03
CA GLN A 89 -3.87 11.81 -15.56
C GLN A 89 -3.90 11.82 -17.09
N SER A 90 -2.72 11.76 -17.73
CA SER A 90 -2.58 11.74 -19.18
C SER A 90 -3.26 10.51 -19.80
N GLN A 91 -2.96 9.32 -19.28
CA GLN A 91 -3.54 8.07 -19.76
C GLN A 91 -5.05 8.01 -19.52
N LEU A 92 -5.52 8.51 -18.37
CA LEU A 92 -6.96 8.60 -18.09
C LEU A 92 -7.68 9.51 -19.10
N ASN A 93 -7.08 10.65 -19.46
CA ASN A 93 -7.63 11.54 -20.49
C ASN A 93 -7.69 10.90 -21.88
N MET A 94 -6.82 9.91 -22.15
CA MET A 94 -6.84 9.10 -23.37
C MET A 94 -7.80 7.90 -23.29
N GLY A 95 -8.51 7.69 -22.17
CA GLY A 95 -9.38 6.53 -21.96
C GLY A 95 -8.64 5.20 -21.77
N LYS A 96 -7.33 5.23 -21.48
CA LYS A 96 -6.45 4.07 -21.34
C LYS A 96 -6.49 3.47 -19.92
N PHE A 97 -7.63 2.87 -19.56
CA PHE A 97 -7.88 2.41 -18.18
C PHE A 97 -6.96 1.28 -17.72
N LEU A 98 -6.44 0.46 -18.64
CA LEU A 98 -5.52 -0.62 -18.29
C LEU A 98 -4.17 -0.05 -17.86
N GLU A 99 -3.63 0.86 -18.65
CA GLU A 99 -2.36 1.54 -18.37
C GLU A 99 -2.44 2.40 -17.11
N VAL A 100 -3.58 3.06 -16.88
CA VAL A 100 -3.84 3.76 -15.60
C VAL A 100 -3.75 2.79 -14.42
N GLY A 101 -4.26 1.57 -14.58
CA GLY A 101 -4.16 0.52 -13.57
C GLY A 101 -2.72 0.14 -13.28
N ASP A 102 -1.91 -0.07 -14.32
CA ASP A 102 -0.50 -0.44 -14.15
C ASP A 102 0.30 0.68 -13.47
N ARG A 103 0.11 1.95 -13.88
CA ARG A 103 0.73 3.11 -13.22
C ARG A 103 0.24 3.30 -11.79
N LEU A 104 -1.00 2.94 -11.48
CA LEU A 104 -1.55 3.02 -10.13
C LEU A 104 -0.92 1.98 -9.20
N VAL A 105 -0.61 0.77 -9.69
CA VAL A 105 0.15 -0.23 -8.92
C VAL A 105 1.53 0.31 -8.59
N GLU A 106 2.25 0.85 -9.59
CA GLU A 106 3.56 1.48 -9.39
C GLU A 106 3.48 2.65 -8.40
N MET A 107 2.45 3.50 -8.49
CA MET A 107 2.21 4.58 -7.53
C MET A 107 2.07 4.02 -6.11
N GLY A 108 1.26 2.95 -5.95
CA GLY A 108 1.03 2.33 -4.65
C GLY A 108 2.32 1.79 -4.02
N ASP A 109 3.18 1.15 -4.81
CA ASP A 109 4.49 0.65 -4.33
C ASP A 109 5.45 1.80 -3.99
N LEU A 110 5.47 2.83 -4.83
CA LEU A 110 6.28 4.02 -4.61
C LEU A 110 5.88 4.76 -3.33
N VAL A 111 4.58 4.92 -3.08
CA VAL A 111 4.06 5.58 -1.87
C VAL A 111 4.39 4.76 -0.62
N VAL A 112 4.31 3.43 -0.69
CA VAL A 112 4.78 2.56 0.42
C VAL A 112 6.25 2.80 0.70
N SER A 113 7.11 2.77 -0.33
CA SER A 113 8.55 3.02 -0.17
C SER A 113 8.82 4.41 0.40
N LEU A 114 8.18 5.45 -0.15
CA LEU A 114 8.30 6.82 0.34
C LEU A 114 7.91 6.92 1.81
N THR A 115 6.85 6.23 2.23
CA THR A 115 6.38 6.22 3.62
C THR A 115 7.37 5.52 4.55
N GLU A 116 7.89 4.37 4.14
CA GLU A 116 8.91 3.61 4.90
C GLU A 116 10.18 4.43 5.13
N TYR A 117 10.72 5.04 4.06
CA TYR A 117 11.90 5.89 4.18
C TYR A 117 11.64 7.16 4.98
N SER A 118 10.45 7.77 4.86
CA SER A 118 10.10 8.99 5.62
C SER A 118 9.95 8.70 7.11
N ALA A 119 9.31 7.58 7.47
CA ALA A 119 9.19 7.16 8.86
C ALA A 119 10.56 6.81 9.46
N HIS A 120 11.44 6.16 8.69
CA HIS A 120 12.81 5.89 9.12
C HIS A 120 13.63 7.18 9.27
N ALA A 121 13.50 8.14 8.35
CA ALA A 121 14.14 9.46 8.46
C ALA A 121 13.69 10.18 9.74
N ALA A 122 12.39 10.16 10.01
CA ALA A 122 11.80 10.76 11.21
C ALA A 122 12.34 10.10 12.49
N TYR A 123 12.49 8.78 12.49
CA TYR A 123 13.15 8.05 13.58
C TYR A 123 14.59 8.52 13.78
N LEU A 124 15.42 8.48 12.73
CA LEU A 124 16.84 8.84 12.81
C LEU A 124 17.04 10.28 13.30
N ALA A 125 16.29 11.22 12.74
CA ALA A 125 16.39 12.62 13.14
C ALA A 125 15.96 12.86 14.60
N ALA A 126 14.97 12.12 15.09
CA ALA A 126 14.49 12.26 16.45
C ALA A 126 15.45 11.65 17.49
N VAL A 127 16.08 10.52 17.18
CA VAL A 127 17.04 9.85 18.09
C VAL A 127 18.42 10.50 18.10
N GLU A 128 18.76 11.27 17.06
CA GLU A 128 20.00 12.05 17.00
C GLU A 128 19.98 13.25 17.97
N ILE A 129 18.79 13.72 18.37
CA ILE A 129 18.65 14.86 19.29
C ILE A 129 19.15 14.46 20.69
N PRO A 130 20.03 15.28 21.32
CA PRO A 130 20.54 15.00 22.66
C PRO A 130 19.43 14.76 23.69
N GLY A 131 19.59 13.71 24.50
CA GLY A 131 18.60 13.29 25.49
C GLY A 131 17.59 12.26 24.98
N SER A 132 17.52 12.03 23.67
CA SER A 132 16.77 10.92 23.10
C SER A 132 17.51 9.58 23.32
N GLN A 133 16.76 8.48 23.38
CA GLN A 133 17.27 7.11 23.48
C GLN A 133 16.70 6.28 22.32
N ALA A 134 17.58 5.52 21.67
CA ALA A 134 17.21 4.65 20.57
C ALA A 134 16.22 3.56 20.99
N ALA A 135 15.45 3.07 20.03
CA ALA A 135 14.54 1.95 20.24
C ALA A 135 15.33 0.65 20.53
N VAL A 136 14.73 -0.23 21.33
CA VAL A 136 15.24 -1.58 21.58
C VAL A 136 14.40 -2.57 20.78
N SER A 137 15.04 -3.30 19.87
CA SER A 137 14.37 -4.29 19.04
C SER A 137 13.76 -5.43 19.87
N GLY A 138 12.55 -5.81 19.48
CA GLY A 138 11.86 -6.98 20.02
C GLY A 138 12.29 -8.29 19.38
N LEU A 139 11.52 -9.35 19.65
CA LEU A 139 11.64 -10.64 18.98
C LEU A 139 11.13 -10.58 17.53
N VAL A 140 10.14 -9.71 17.28
CA VAL A 140 9.55 -9.50 15.96
C VAL A 140 9.41 -8.02 15.64
N ASP A 141 9.44 -7.72 14.34
CA ASP A 141 9.09 -6.41 13.83
C ASP A 141 7.59 -6.34 13.55
N ARG A 142 6.85 -5.53 14.33
CA ARG A 142 5.39 -5.40 14.25
C ARG A 142 4.94 -4.98 12.85
N TYR A 143 5.64 -4.03 12.23
CA TYR A 143 5.28 -3.51 10.91
C TYR A 143 5.34 -4.62 9.86
N LYS A 144 6.47 -5.35 9.79
CA LYS A 144 6.70 -6.43 8.83
C LYS A 144 5.67 -7.54 8.94
N VAL A 145 5.42 -8.06 10.15
CA VAL A 145 4.48 -9.17 10.31
C VAL A 145 3.03 -8.73 10.04
N THR A 146 2.67 -7.49 10.40
CA THR A 146 1.34 -6.94 10.13
C THR A 146 1.13 -6.71 8.62
N ARG A 147 2.18 -6.24 7.91
CA ARG A 147 2.17 -6.11 6.46
C ARG A 147 1.99 -7.48 5.79
N CYS A 148 2.75 -8.50 6.22
CA CYS A 148 2.60 -9.86 5.68
C CYS A 148 1.18 -10.40 5.86
N ARG A 149 0.56 -10.17 7.04
CA ARG A 149 -0.85 -10.55 7.28
C ARG A 149 -1.78 -9.89 6.27
N HIS A 150 -1.64 -8.57 6.06
CA HIS A 150 -2.47 -7.85 5.11
C HIS A 150 -2.31 -8.37 3.68
N GLU A 151 -1.08 -8.60 3.23
CA GLU A 151 -0.82 -9.11 1.87
C GLU A 151 -1.44 -10.50 1.66
N VAL A 152 -1.41 -11.38 2.66
CA VAL A 152 -2.07 -12.69 2.59
C VAL A 152 -3.59 -12.53 2.49
N GLU A 153 -4.20 -11.64 3.27
CA GLU A 153 -5.63 -11.34 3.20
C GLU A 153 -6.02 -10.82 1.81
N GLN A 154 -5.28 -9.83 1.28
CA GLN A 154 -5.55 -9.27 -0.05
C GLN A 154 -5.40 -10.32 -1.14
N THR A 155 -4.34 -11.13 -1.08
CA THR A 155 -4.10 -12.20 -2.05
C THR A 155 -5.21 -13.26 -2.02
N CYS A 156 -5.71 -13.62 -0.82
CA CYS A 156 -6.86 -14.51 -0.70
C CYS A 156 -8.17 -13.84 -1.18
N ASN A 157 -8.31 -12.53 -1.02
CA ASN A 157 -9.47 -11.80 -1.52
C ASN A 157 -9.54 -11.81 -3.05
N ILE A 158 -8.41 -11.88 -3.77
CA ILE A 158 -8.40 -12.05 -5.23
C ILE A 158 -9.14 -13.34 -5.61
N LEU A 159 -8.87 -14.46 -4.94
CA LEU A 159 -9.57 -15.73 -5.20
C LEU A 159 -11.08 -15.63 -4.93
N ARG A 160 -11.48 -14.79 -3.96
CA ARG A 160 -12.88 -14.59 -3.57
C ARG A 160 -13.63 -13.61 -4.47
N LEU A 161 -12.99 -12.55 -4.96
CA LEU A 161 -13.68 -11.46 -5.66
C LEU A 161 -13.58 -11.56 -7.18
N THR A 162 -12.55 -12.22 -7.70
CA THR A 162 -12.36 -12.40 -9.14
C THR A 162 -13.30 -13.49 -9.67
N ALA A 163 -13.94 -13.23 -10.80
CA ALA A 163 -14.79 -14.19 -11.49
C ALA A 163 -13.94 -15.35 -12.06
N VAL A 164 -14.52 -16.56 -12.19
CA VAL A 164 -13.78 -17.73 -12.69
C VAL A 164 -13.14 -17.48 -14.06
N GLY A 165 -13.82 -16.76 -14.95
CA GLY A 165 -13.30 -16.43 -16.28
C GLY A 165 -12.08 -15.52 -16.27
N ASP A 166 -11.88 -14.74 -15.22
CA ASP A 166 -10.74 -13.83 -15.06
C ASP A 166 -9.59 -14.45 -14.23
N LEU A 167 -9.82 -15.61 -13.59
CA LEU A 167 -8.81 -16.36 -12.84
C LEU A 167 -7.89 -17.16 -13.77
N THR A 168 -7.10 -16.42 -14.56
CA THR A 168 -6.19 -16.98 -15.55
C THR A 168 -5.04 -17.78 -14.92
N PRO A 169 -4.44 -18.75 -15.63
CA PRO A 169 -3.29 -19.51 -15.12
C PRO A 169 -2.09 -18.67 -14.64
N PRO A 170 -1.73 -17.54 -15.29
CA PRO A 170 -0.72 -16.62 -14.77
C PRO A 170 -1.13 -15.95 -13.46
N LEU A 171 -2.38 -15.49 -13.34
CA LEU A 171 -2.88 -14.87 -12.11
C LEU A 171 -2.87 -15.86 -10.93
N LEU A 172 -3.26 -17.12 -11.17
CA LEU A 172 -3.22 -18.17 -10.13
C LEU A 172 -1.79 -18.51 -9.69
N LEU A 173 -0.81 -18.41 -10.61
CA LEU A 173 0.60 -18.56 -10.27
C LEU A 173 1.09 -17.39 -9.42
N GLU A 174 0.74 -16.16 -9.78
CA GLU A 174 1.07 -14.95 -9.02
C GLU A 174 0.48 -15.00 -7.61
N VAL A 175 -0.80 -15.35 -7.47
CA VAL A 175 -1.48 -15.56 -6.18
C VAL A 175 -0.71 -16.58 -5.33
N SER A 176 -0.31 -17.70 -5.92
CA SER A 176 0.45 -18.74 -5.20
C SER A 176 1.81 -18.23 -4.73
N GLN A 177 2.53 -17.51 -5.59
CA GLN A 177 3.85 -16.94 -5.28
C GLN A 177 3.75 -15.87 -4.18
N ASN A 178 2.76 -14.99 -4.24
CA ASN A 178 2.54 -13.95 -3.25
C ASN A 178 2.18 -14.52 -1.88
N ILE A 179 1.34 -15.57 -1.82
CA ILE A 179 1.09 -16.30 -0.57
C ILE A 179 2.42 -16.85 -0.04
N LEU A 180 3.12 -17.65 -0.84
CA LEU A 180 4.36 -18.31 -0.39
C LEU A 180 5.41 -17.31 0.10
N LYS A 181 5.62 -16.20 -0.63
CA LYS A 181 6.55 -15.13 -0.24
C LYS A 181 6.23 -14.59 1.16
N ASN A 182 4.98 -14.25 1.44
CA ASN A 182 4.58 -13.70 2.73
C ASN A 182 4.67 -14.73 3.85
N LEU A 183 4.32 -15.99 3.57
CA LEU A 183 4.43 -17.06 4.56
C LEU A 183 5.89 -17.41 4.90
N THR A 184 6.80 -17.34 3.93
CA THR A 184 8.25 -17.48 4.20
C THR A 184 8.72 -16.37 5.14
N MET A 185 8.38 -15.11 4.87
CA MET A 185 8.74 -14.00 5.76
C MET A 185 8.20 -14.17 7.18
N LEU A 186 6.96 -14.66 7.33
CA LEU A 186 6.37 -14.97 8.64
C LEU A 186 7.06 -16.15 9.33
N THR A 187 7.43 -17.18 8.56
CA THR A 187 8.16 -18.35 9.06
C THR A 187 9.52 -17.95 9.61
N ASP A 188 10.28 -17.14 8.87
CA ASP A 188 11.61 -16.68 9.26
C ASP A 188 11.54 -15.80 10.51
N ALA A 189 10.59 -14.85 10.54
CA ALA A 189 10.37 -13.99 11.71
C ALA A 189 9.98 -14.80 12.96
N SER A 190 9.11 -15.80 12.81
CA SER A 190 8.66 -16.65 13.92
C SER A 190 9.75 -17.60 14.42
N SER A 191 10.58 -18.12 13.51
CA SER A 191 11.71 -18.99 13.86
C SER A 191 12.74 -18.19 14.66
N LEU A 192 13.11 -17.00 14.18
CA LEU A 192 13.99 -16.09 14.90
C LEU A 192 13.44 -15.71 16.28
N ALA A 193 12.14 -15.44 16.36
CA ALA A 193 11.46 -15.11 17.62
C ALA A 193 11.47 -16.29 18.61
N SER A 194 11.20 -17.51 18.12
CA SER A 194 11.32 -18.75 18.90
C SER A 194 12.74 -18.91 19.46
N ASP A 195 13.76 -18.76 18.61
CA ASP A 195 15.14 -19.00 19.03
C ASP A 195 15.61 -18.00 20.10
N LYS A 196 15.22 -16.73 19.94
CA LYS A 196 15.56 -15.64 20.87
C LYS A 196 14.69 -15.58 22.12
N SER A 197 13.52 -16.23 22.13
CA SER A 197 12.64 -16.23 23.29
C SER A 197 13.30 -16.91 24.49
N LYS A 198 13.01 -16.44 25.70
CA LYS A 198 13.40 -17.11 26.96
C LYS A 198 12.27 -17.94 27.55
N ASP A 199 11.04 -17.69 27.12
CA ASP A 199 9.86 -18.40 27.59
C ASP A 199 9.65 -19.69 26.77
N LYS A 200 9.62 -20.83 27.47
CA LYS A 200 9.41 -22.15 26.86
C LYS A 200 8.07 -22.21 26.14
N PHE A 201 7.02 -21.62 26.68
CA PHE A 201 5.71 -21.62 26.03
C PHE A 201 5.78 -20.86 24.71
N ALA A 202 6.31 -19.64 24.69
CA ALA A 202 6.44 -18.85 23.48
C ALA A 202 7.26 -19.54 22.38
N LYS A 203 8.35 -20.25 22.72
CA LYS A 203 9.12 -21.04 21.76
C LYS A 203 8.24 -22.05 21.03
N GLU A 204 7.51 -22.86 21.80
CA GLU A 204 6.67 -23.91 21.26
C GLU A 204 5.45 -23.33 20.53
N GLN A 205 4.91 -22.22 21.01
CA GLN A 205 3.76 -21.55 20.39
C GLN A 205 4.11 -20.93 19.03
N PHE A 206 5.29 -20.32 18.87
CA PHE A 206 5.76 -19.86 17.56
C PHE A 206 5.88 -21.03 16.57
N LYS A 207 6.51 -22.14 16.98
CA LYS A 207 6.64 -23.34 16.12
C LYS A 207 5.28 -23.94 15.75
N ALA A 208 4.36 -24.04 16.71
CA ALA A 208 3.01 -24.56 16.47
C ALA A 208 2.21 -23.66 15.52
N SER A 209 2.33 -22.35 15.67
CA SER A 209 1.67 -21.36 14.80
C SER A 209 2.19 -21.42 13.36
N VAL A 210 3.51 -21.53 13.17
CA VAL A 210 4.12 -21.77 11.86
C VAL A 210 3.60 -23.06 11.24
N LYS A 211 3.55 -24.17 11.99
CA LYS A 211 3.03 -25.45 11.50
C LYS A 211 1.57 -25.36 11.04
N CYS A 212 0.72 -24.68 11.82
CA CYS A 212 -0.68 -24.45 11.48
C CYS A 212 -0.82 -23.63 10.19
N MET A 213 -0.06 -22.54 10.07
CA MET A 213 -0.01 -21.68 8.89
C MET A 213 0.44 -22.45 7.64
N SER A 214 1.56 -23.18 7.72
CA SER A 214 2.08 -23.95 6.58
C SER A 214 1.11 -25.05 6.13
N THR A 215 0.47 -25.74 7.07
CA THR A 215 -0.51 -26.81 6.75
C THR A 215 -1.73 -26.23 6.03
N SER A 216 -2.24 -25.09 6.51
CA SER A 216 -3.37 -24.39 5.87
C SER A 216 -3.01 -23.88 4.47
N ALA A 217 -1.77 -23.39 4.30
CA ALA A 217 -1.26 -22.95 3.00
C ALA A 217 -1.17 -24.09 1.99
N THR A 218 -0.66 -25.26 2.41
CA THR A 218 -0.59 -26.44 1.54
C THR A 218 -1.97 -26.85 1.03
N ALA A 219 -2.99 -26.83 1.91
CA ALA A 219 -4.37 -27.16 1.54
C ALA A 219 -4.95 -26.15 0.53
N LEU A 220 -4.75 -24.84 0.76
CA LEU A 220 -5.18 -23.81 -0.19
C LEU A 220 -4.47 -23.94 -1.54
N LEU A 221 -3.15 -24.11 -1.56
CA LEU A 221 -2.38 -24.23 -2.79
C LEU A 221 -2.74 -25.48 -3.60
N ALA A 222 -3.18 -26.57 -2.95
CA ALA A 222 -3.76 -27.72 -3.65
C ALA A 222 -5.05 -27.33 -4.38
N CYS A 223 -5.93 -26.56 -3.74
CA CYS A 223 -7.15 -26.05 -4.37
C CYS A 223 -6.85 -25.08 -5.52
N VAL A 224 -5.84 -24.21 -5.38
CA VAL A 224 -5.43 -23.29 -6.45
C VAL A 224 -4.90 -24.04 -7.67
N ARG A 225 -4.14 -25.13 -7.48
CA ARG A 225 -3.71 -26.01 -8.58
C ARG A 225 -4.88 -26.68 -9.28
N GLU A 226 -5.85 -27.17 -8.50
CA GLU A 226 -7.07 -27.77 -9.05
C GLU A 226 -7.89 -26.75 -9.85
N LEU A 227 -8.06 -25.53 -9.33
CA LEU A 227 -8.72 -24.44 -10.04
C LEU A 227 -8.03 -24.10 -11.35
N LYS A 228 -6.68 -24.12 -11.37
CA LYS A 228 -5.89 -23.90 -12.58
C LYS A 228 -6.09 -25.01 -13.63
N ALA A 229 -6.21 -26.26 -13.19
CA ALA A 229 -6.38 -27.42 -14.09
C ALA A 229 -7.83 -27.55 -14.60
N CYS A 230 -8.81 -27.30 -13.73
CA CYS A 230 -10.24 -27.43 -14.02
C CYS A 230 -11.00 -26.18 -13.53
N PRO A 231 -10.98 -25.06 -14.29
CA PRO A 231 -11.66 -23.83 -13.89
C PRO A 231 -13.17 -24.01 -13.82
N SER A 232 -13.75 -23.80 -12.63
CA SER A 232 -15.19 -23.85 -12.41
C SER A 232 -15.56 -23.07 -11.14
N GLU A 233 -16.83 -22.72 -10.98
CA GLU A 233 -17.31 -22.12 -9.72
C GLU A 233 -17.12 -23.07 -8.53
N LEU A 234 -17.21 -24.38 -8.75
CA LEU A 234 -16.94 -25.37 -7.70
C LEU A 234 -15.48 -25.30 -7.21
N THR A 235 -14.51 -25.29 -8.13
CA THR A 235 -13.08 -25.25 -7.79
C THR A 235 -12.68 -23.88 -7.23
N ARG A 236 -13.30 -22.78 -7.68
CA ARG A 236 -13.15 -21.46 -7.07
C ARG A 236 -13.71 -21.42 -5.65
N ASN A 237 -14.91 -21.94 -5.43
CA ASN A 237 -15.52 -21.99 -4.09
C ASN A 237 -14.69 -22.83 -3.11
N ARG A 238 -14.03 -23.91 -3.58
CA ARG A 238 -13.04 -24.62 -2.76
C ARG A 238 -11.86 -23.73 -2.37
N CYS A 239 -11.29 -22.96 -3.30
CA CYS A 239 -10.24 -22.00 -2.96
C CYS A 239 -10.70 -21.01 -1.88
N VAL A 240 -11.89 -20.43 -2.05
CA VAL A 240 -12.48 -19.50 -1.06
C VAL A 240 -12.66 -20.16 0.31
N LEU A 241 -13.15 -21.40 0.34
CA LEU A 241 -13.32 -22.17 1.58
C LEU A 241 -11.96 -22.40 2.29
N PHE A 242 -10.93 -22.80 1.54
CA PHE A 242 -9.59 -23.08 2.09
C PHE A 242 -8.75 -21.82 2.35
N SER A 243 -9.14 -20.65 1.85
CA SER A 243 -8.54 -19.37 2.25
C SER A 243 -8.85 -19.01 3.70
N GLY A 244 -10.03 -19.38 4.21
CA GLY A 244 -10.45 -19.09 5.59
C GLY A 244 -9.45 -19.59 6.65
N PRO A 245 -9.13 -20.90 6.67
CA PRO A 245 -8.14 -21.46 7.59
C PRO A 245 -6.76 -20.80 7.51
N LEU A 246 -6.28 -20.47 6.30
CA LEU A 246 -4.99 -19.79 6.14
C LEU A 246 -5.02 -18.39 6.76
N ILE A 247 -6.05 -17.60 6.47
CA ILE A 247 -6.20 -16.25 7.03
C ILE A 247 -6.23 -16.32 8.57
N GLN A 248 -7.00 -17.25 9.14
CA GLN A 248 -7.09 -17.42 10.59
C GLN A 248 -5.76 -17.85 11.22
N ALA A 249 -5.02 -18.76 10.59
CA ALA A 249 -3.70 -19.17 11.07
C ALA A 249 -2.70 -18.00 11.07
N VAL A 250 -2.71 -17.18 10.01
CA VAL A 250 -1.87 -15.97 9.92
C VAL A 250 -2.29 -14.93 10.96
N HIS A 251 -3.60 -14.74 11.18
CA HIS A 251 -4.13 -13.85 12.22
C HIS A 251 -3.67 -14.26 13.60
N ALA A 252 -3.80 -15.55 13.95
CA ALA A 252 -3.38 -16.08 15.24
C ALA A 252 -1.87 -15.91 15.45
N LEU A 253 -1.05 -16.25 14.44
CA LEU A 253 0.39 -16.08 14.50
C LEU A 253 0.79 -14.61 14.71
N VAL A 254 0.24 -13.69 13.91
CA VAL A 254 0.60 -12.27 13.99
C VAL A 254 0.03 -11.63 15.26
N GLY A 255 -1.16 -12.04 15.71
CA GLY A 255 -1.73 -11.63 17.00
C GLY A 255 -0.79 -11.99 18.15
N PHE A 256 -0.38 -13.26 18.23
CA PHE A 256 0.58 -13.73 19.23
C PHE A 256 1.94 -13.04 19.12
N ALA A 257 2.49 -12.93 17.91
CA ALA A 257 3.78 -12.31 17.67
C ALA A 257 3.80 -10.83 18.11
N THR A 258 2.67 -10.13 17.99
CA THR A 258 2.58 -8.70 18.29
C THR A 258 2.13 -8.38 19.72
N GLU A 259 2.18 -9.36 20.62
CA GLU A 259 1.98 -9.13 22.05
C GLU A 259 3.07 -8.22 22.64
N PRO A 260 2.74 -7.31 23.58
CA PRO A 260 3.64 -6.23 24.02
C PRO A 260 5.02 -6.68 24.50
N GLN A 261 5.11 -7.84 25.15
CA GLN A 261 6.38 -8.38 25.67
C GLN A 261 7.37 -8.77 24.56
N PHE A 262 6.90 -8.98 23.33
CA PHE A 262 7.75 -9.35 22.19
C PHE A 262 8.20 -8.15 21.35
N LEU A 263 7.65 -6.96 21.58
CA LEU A 263 7.90 -5.79 20.73
C LEU A 263 9.15 -4.99 21.13
N GLY A 264 9.78 -5.31 22.26
CA GLY A 264 10.89 -4.52 22.79
C GLY A 264 10.42 -3.15 23.29
N LYS A 265 11.22 -2.10 23.10
CA LYS A 265 10.90 -0.73 23.57
C LYS A 265 11.02 0.27 22.43
N ALA A 266 10.01 1.13 22.26
CA ALA A 266 10.11 2.26 21.34
C ALA A 266 11.19 3.26 21.80
N ALA A 267 11.65 4.12 20.89
CA ALA A 267 12.58 5.19 21.25
C ALA A 267 11.93 6.18 22.21
N SER A 268 12.69 6.61 23.21
CA SER A 268 12.30 7.72 24.09
C SER A 268 12.88 9.00 23.49
N ILE A 269 12.03 9.87 22.96
CA ILE A 269 12.48 11.10 22.28
C ILE A 269 12.11 12.34 23.08
N THR A 270 12.97 13.35 23.06
CA THR A 270 12.72 14.65 23.69
C THR A 270 11.59 15.40 22.98
N PRO A 271 11.04 16.49 23.58
CA PRO A 271 10.08 17.35 22.90
C PRO A 271 10.59 17.88 21.56
N ASP A 272 11.87 18.25 21.49
CA ASP A 272 12.51 18.69 20.24
C ASP A 272 12.59 17.54 19.24
N GLY A 273 12.97 16.34 19.69
CA GLY A 273 12.94 15.11 18.90
C GLY A 273 11.56 14.84 18.31
N LYS A 274 10.52 15.05 19.13
CA LYS A 274 9.13 14.91 18.71
C LYS A 274 8.73 15.98 17.70
N GLY A 275 9.22 17.20 17.82
CA GLY A 275 9.01 18.29 16.87
C GLY A 275 9.50 17.93 15.47
N VAL A 276 10.76 17.47 15.37
CA VAL A 276 11.35 17.02 14.09
C VAL A 276 10.59 15.84 13.51
N GLN A 277 10.29 14.83 14.34
CA GLN A 277 9.52 13.66 13.92
C GLN A 277 8.17 14.07 13.33
N THR A 278 7.44 14.94 14.04
CA THR A 278 6.09 15.37 13.64
C THR A 278 6.12 16.14 12.31
N ALA A 279 7.15 16.94 12.07
CA ALA A 279 7.32 17.64 10.80
C ALA A 279 7.46 16.67 9.62
N VAL A 280 8.36 15.68 9.73
CA VAL A 280 8.62 14.71 8.67
C VAL A 280 7.42 13.80 8.45
N LEU A 281 6.84 13.24 9.53
CA LEU A 281 5.66 12.38 9.43
C LEU A 281 4.45 13.12 8.90
N GLY A 282 4.24 14.39 9.28
CA GLY A 282 3.17 15.24 8.76
C GLY A 282 3.31 15.55 7.26
N GLY A 283 4.54 15.76 6.79
CA GLY A 283 4.84 15.87 5.36
C GLY A 283 4.50 14.59 4.61
N ALA A 284 4.95 13.44 5.12
CA ALA A 284 4.66 12.13 4.53
C ALA A 284 3.16 11.83 4.52
N MET A 285 2.45 12.14 5.61
CA MET A 285 1.01 11.95 5.71
C MET A 285 0.25 12.80 4.69
N SER A 286 0.74 14.01 4.39
CA SER A 286 0.16 14.87 3.35
C SER A 286 0.27 14.21 1.97
N VAL A 287 1.42 13.58 1.65
CA VAL A 287 1.60 12.82 0.40
C VAL A 287 0.66 11.61 0.36
N VAL A 288 0.68 10.75 1.37
CA VAL A 288 -0.13 9.51 1.37
C VAL A 288 -1.62 9.83 1.29
N SER A 289 -2.09 10.82 2.06
CA SER A 289 -3.50 11.24 2.05
C SER A 289 -3.93 11.73 0.67
N ALA A 290 -3.08 12.53 0.00
CA ALA A 290 -3.35 13.00 -1.35
C ALA A 290 -3.39 11.86 -2.37
N CYS A 291 -2.47 10.89 -2.29
CA CYS A 291 -2.46 9.70 -3.15
C CYS A 291 -3.69 8.80 -2.92
N VAL A 292 -4.16 8.67 -1.68
CA VAL A 292 -5.40 7.96 -1.33
C VAL A 292 -6.62 8.66 -1.95
N LEU A 293 -6.69 9.99 -1.87
CA LEU A 293 -7.76 10.77 -2.49
C LEU A 293 -7.72 10.69 -4.02
N LEU A 294 -6.53 10.74 -4.62
CA LEU A 294 -6.34 10.56 -6.06
C LEU A 294 -6.86 9.19 -6.50
N THR A 295 -6.51 8.13 -5.77
CA THR A 295 -6.99 6.77 -6.02
C THR A 295 -8.51 6.67 -5.90
N GLN A 296 -9.11 7.36 -4.92
CA GLN A 296 -10.56 7.46 -4.80
C GLN A 296 -11.19 8.18 -6.01
N GLY A 297 -10.58 9.27 -6.49
CA GLY A 297 -11.02 9.98 -7.68
C GLY A 297 -10.99 9.11 -8.94
N LEU A 298 -9.94 8.28 -9.12
CA LEU A 298 -9.86 7.31 -10.22
C LEU A 298 -10.98 6.26 -10.14
N ARG A 299 -11.26 5.78 -8.92
CA ARG A 299 -12.34 4.82 -8.67
C ARG A 299 -13.70 5.40 -9.05
N ASP A 300 -13.99 6.64 -8.65
CA ASP A 300 -15.25 7.33 -8.95
C ASP A 300 -15.42 7.52 -10.47
N ILE A 301 -14.37 7.96 -11.18
CA ILE A 301 -14.39 8.10 -12.65
C ILE A 301 -14.62 6.75 -13.34
N SER A 302 -14.01 5.68 -12.83
CA SER A 302 -14.10 4.34 -13.43
C SER A 302 -15.48 3.70 -13.24
N GLN A 303 -16.18 4.03 -12.15
CA GLN A 303 -17.53 3.52 -11.84
C GLN A 303 -18.63 4.17 -12.68
N HIS A 304 -18.42 5.40 -13.15
CA HIS A 304 -19.45 6.17 -13.83
C HIS A 304 -19.22 6.25 -15.35
N PRO A 305 -20.29 6.17 -16.17
CA PRO A 305 -20.16 6.38 -17.60
C PRO A 305 -19.68 7.82 -17.88
N GLU A 306 -18.97 8.01 -18.99
CA GLU A 306 -18.48 9.36 -19.37
C GLU A 306 -19.60 10.38 -19.57
N SER A 307 -20.80 9.90 -19.94
CA SER A 307 -22.02 10.71 -20.07
C SER A 307 -22.64 11.14 -18.73
N SER A 308 -22.07 10.73 -17.59
CA SER A 308 -22.57 11.14 -16.27
C SER A 308 -22.45 12.65 -16.08
N GLN A 309 -23.55 13.29 -15.66
CA GLN A 309 -23.55 14.73 -15.34
C GLN A 309 -22.56 15.11 -14.22
N GLN A 310 -22.15 14.14 -13.39
CA GLN A 310 -21.18 14.35 -12.31
C GLN A 310 -19.72 14.16 -12.76
N MET A 311 -19.47 13.69 -13.99
CA MET A 311 -18.12 13.44 -14.50
C MET A 311 -17.18 14.67 -14.40
N PRO A 312 -17.63 15.91 -14.67
CA PRO A 312 -16.80 17.09 -14.47
C PRO A 312 -16.35 17.27 -13.01
N VAL A 313 -17.22 16.97 -12.05
CA VAL A 313 -16.92 17.06 -10.61
C VAL A 313 -15.87 16.02 -10.22
N TYR A 314 -15.99 14.79 -10.73
CA TYR A 314 -15.01 13.73 -10.45
C TYR A 314 -13.64 14.04 -11.04
N ARG A 315 -13.60 14.54 -12.29
CA ARG A 315 -12.34 14.98 -12.92
C ARG A 315 -11.70 16.14 -12.18
N GLU A 316 -12.48 17.09 -11.69
CA GLU A 316 -11.98 18.21 -10.90
C GLU A 316 -11.42 17.76 -9.54
N ARG A 317 -12.10 16.83 -8.85
CA ARG A 317 -11.57 16.22 -7.61
C ARG A 317 -10.25 15.48 -7.84
N LEU A 318 -10.14 14.73 -8.93
CA LEU A 318 -8.89 14.05 -9.31
C LEU A 318 -7.76 15.06 -9.54
N ARG A 319 -8.04 16.15 -10.28
CA ARG A 319 -7.09 17.22 -10.55
C ARG A 319 -6.60 17.87 -9.25
N ASN A 320 -7.52 18.20 -8.34
CA ASN A 320 -7.18 18.77 -7.04
C ASN A 320 -6.36 17.80 -6.18
N SER A 321 -6.65 16.50 -6.25
CA SER A 321 -5.86 15.48 -5.56
C SER A 321 -4.44 15.39 -6.12
N ALA A 322 -4.27 15.48 -7.44
CA ALA A 322 -2.95 15.51 -8.08
C ALA A 322 -2.13 16.75 -7.68
N CYS A 323 -2.76 17.93 -7.61
CA CYS A 323 -2.12 19.13 -7.07
C CYS A 323 -1.70 18.93 -5.61
N ALA A 324 -2.58 18.36 -4.77
CA ALA A 324 -2.29 18.08 -3.37
C ALA A 324 -1.12 17.09 -3.18
N VAL A 325 -0.91 16.15 -4.11
CA VAL A 325 0.29 15.29 -4.09
C VAL A 325 1.56 16.12 -4.27
N SER A 326 1.56 17.07 -5.22
CA SER A 326 2.71 17.95 -5.45
C SER A 326 3.00 18.85 -4.24
N ASP A 327 1.96 19.42 -3.64
CA ASP A 327 2.08 20.23 -2.42
C ASP A 327 2.61 19.38 -1.25
N GLY A 328 2.09 18.17 -1.08
CA GLY A 328 2.58 17.21 -0.08
C GLY A 328 4.05 16.85 -0.27
N CYS A 329 4.47 16.61 -1.52
CA CYS A 329 5.87 16.33 -1.87
C CYS A 329 6.78 17.51 -1.52
N THR A 330 6.32 18.74 -1.74
CA THR A 330 7.05 19.97 -1.42
C THR A 330 7.20 20.12 0.10
N LEU A 331 6.12 19.95 0.85
CA LEU A 331 6.12 20.00 2.31
C LEU A 331 7.05 18.94 2.92
N LEU A 332 7.00 17.70 2.42
CA LEU A 332 7.88 16.63 2.88
C LEU A 332 9.36 16.93 2.59
N SER A 333 9.64 17.40 1.38
CA SER A 333 11.01 17.77 0.98
C SER A 333 11.57 18.90 1.85
N GLN A 334 10.74 19.89 2.18
CA GLN A 334 11.11 20.97 3.08
C GLN A 334 11.33 20.47 4.51
N ALA A 335 10.41 19.67 5.04
CA ALA A 335 10.53 19.09 6.38
C ALA A 335 11.80 18.25 6.55
N LEU A 336 12.21 17.51 5.52
CA LEU A 336 13.46 16.74 5.54
C LEU A 336 14.73 17.60 5.41
N ARG A 337 14.65 18.78 4.77
CA ARG A 337 15.78 19.71 4.65
C ARG A 337 15.97 20.53 5.91
N GLU A 338 14.87 21.05 6.45
CA GLU A 338 14.87 22.01 7.56
C GLU A 338 14.70 21.31 8.93
N ARG A 339 14.41 20.01 8.94
CA ARG A 339 14.08 19.22 10.15
C ARG A 339 12.98 19.89 11.00
N SER A 340 12.12 20.70 10.40
CA SER A 340 11.09 21.50 11.06
C SER A 340 9.86 21.61 10.16
N SER A 341 8.71 21.93 10.76
CA SER A 341 7.45 22.01 10.01
C SER A 341 7.31 23.36 9.31
N PRO A 342 7.03 23.38 7.99
CA PRO A 342 6.74 24.63 7.28
C PRO A 342 5.51 25.34 7.84
N ARG A 343 4.55 24.58 8.39
CA ARG A 343 3.30 25.11 8.96
C ARG A 343 3.50 25.80 10.32
N THR A 344 4.67 25.68 10.92
CA THR A 344 5.02 26.37 12.19
C THR A 344 5.96 27.55 12.00
N LEU A 345 6.48 27.78 10.79
CA LEU A 345 7.23 28.99 10.51
C LEU A 345 6.22 30.13 10.30
N PRO A 346 6.34 31.27 11.01
CA PRO A 346 5.56 32.45 10.65
C PRO A 346 5.92 32.84 9.21
N PRO A 347 4.99 33.41 8.42
CA PRO A 347 5.31 33.85 7.08
C PRO A 347 6.52 34.79 7.19
N VAL A 348 7.60 34.47 6.49
CA VAL A 348 8.77 35.33 6.40
C VAL A 348 8.25 36.68 5.97
N ASN A 349 8.32 37.68 6.87
CA ASN A 349 7.82 39.02 6.64
C ASN A 349 8.39 39.56 5.33
N SER A 350 7.57 39.53 4.29
CA SER A 350 7.66 40.40 3.14
C SER A 350 7.26 41.80 3.61
N HIS A 351 8.13 42.50 4.33
CA HIS A 351 8.16 43.97 4.46
C HIS A 351 9.43 44.40 5.22
N SER A 352 10.50 44.62 4.45
CA SER A 352 11.49 45.64 4.77
C SER A 352 11.64 46.51 3.52
N VAL A 353 10.66 47.39 3.30
CA VAL A 353 10.85 48.57 2.46
C VAL A 353 11.31 49.65 3.42
N ASN A 354 12.59 50.01 3.32
CA ASN A 354 13.07 51.36 3.59
C ASN A 354 13.48 51.95 2.24
#